data_AF-A0A3A9T152-F1
#
_entry.id   AF-A0A3A9T152-F1
#
_cell.length_a   1.000
_cell.length_b   1.000
_cell.length_c   1.000
_cell.angle_alpha   90.00
_cell.angle_beta   90.00
_cell.angle_gamma   90.00
#
_symmetry.space_group_name_H-M   'P 1'
#
loop_
_entity.id
_entity.type
_entity.pdbx_description
1 polymer ?
#
loop_
_entity_poly.entity_id
_entity_poly.type
_entity_poly.pdbx_seq_one_letter_code
_entity_poly.pdbx_strand_id
1 'polypeptide(L)'
;MKIDIKKVLILACICINLIGCAIDKKITDNRNTEVEEYNNETLSVEYEEQSEISTDEEEKVEIECEDADVNAEISNTVLLDEGKKIEHAEWVDEEQSLYHVSVGRTKEEPDEYMHLEDYFFAKENGKVISLKVDYPSKKASRDSDRYVFEACDFDVEYVDVSFDGHKDIVISLGSQSSSGMSVYCAYVYEDGEYVYKKTFEEISNYRIDENKKVITGTYRHSYIEHVVVTYEYKDNEYVLISKEIVSNYTEE
;
A
#
# COMPACT_ATOMS: atom_id res chain seq x y z
N MET A 1 -50.40 1.56 -6.07
CA MET A 1 -49.88 0.46 -6.91
C MET A 1 -48.65 -0.09 -6.20
N LYS A 2 -48.78 -1.24 -5.53
CA LYS A 2 -47.71 -1.84 -4.70
C LYS A 2 -47.15 -3.04 -5.45
N ILE A 3 -45.85 -3.03 -5.74
CA ILE A 3 -45.14 -4.14 -6.37
C ILE A 3 -44.47 -4.94 -5.25
N ASP A 4 -44.79 -6.23 -5.20
CA ASP A 4 -44.35 -7.19 -4.21
C ASP A 4 -43.06 -7.89 -4.71
N ILE A 5 -41.94 -7.67 -4.01
CA ILE A 5 -40.58 -8.04 -4.42
C ILE A 5 -40.20 -9.47 -3.98
N LYS A 6 -41.08 -10.23 -3.32
CA LYS A 6 -40.74 -11.57 -2.79
C LYS A 6 -40.85 -12.75 -3.78
N LYS A 7 -40.69 -12.52 -5.10
CA LYS A 7 -40.76 -13.58 -6.13
C LYS A 7 -39.65 -13.54 -7.20
N VAL A 8 -38.44 -13.12 -6.83
CA VAL A 8 -37.25 -13.35 -7.67
C VAL A 8 -36.28 -14.24 -6.91
N LEU A 9 -36.69 -15.51 -6.74
CA LEU A 9 -35.82 -16.59 -6.31
C LEU A 9 -35.91 -17.68 -7.39
N ILE A 10 -34.73 -18.18 -7.78
CA ILE A 10 -34.51 -19.53 -8.32
C ILE A 10 -34.87 -19.73 -9.81
N LEU A 11 -33.85 -19.67 -10.67
CA LEU A 11 -33.59 -20.43 -11.92
C LEU A 11 -32.53 -19.59 -12.68
N ALA A 12 -31.38 -20.06 -13.14
CA ALA A 12 -31.11 -21.36 -13.72
C ALA A 12 -29.61 -21.71 -13.67
N CYS A 13 -29.40 -22.99 -13.40
CA CYS A 13 -28.19 -23.77 -13.54
C CYS A 13 -27.62 -23.82 -14.98
N ILE A 14 -26.30 -24.05 -15.04
CA ILE A 14 -25.56 -24.91 -15.99
C ILE A 14 -25.58 -24.50 -17.47
N CYS A 15 -24.42 -24.06 -17.96
CA CYS A 15 -23.92 -24.39 -19.30
C CYS A 15 -22.39 -24.54 -19.26
N ILE A 16 -21.93 -25.79 -19.18
CA ILE A 16 -20.60 -26.24 -19.59
C ILE A 16 -20.66 -26.50 -21.10
N ASN A 17 -19.72 -25.95 -21.87
CA ASN A 17 -19.22 -26.48 -23.15
C ASN A 17 -17.89 -25.79 -23.46
N LEU A 18 -16.75 -26.50 -23.35
CA LEU A 18 -16.09 -27.22 -24.44
C LEU A 18 -15.66 -26.33 -25.61
N ILE A 19 -14.40 -25.86 -25.56
CA ILE A 19 -13.61 -25.59 -26.76
C ILE A 19 -12.25 -26.25 -26.58
N GLY A 20 -12.12 -27.42 -27.20
CA GLY A 20 -10.84 -28.00 -27.59
C GLY A 20 -10.66 -27.81 -29.10
N CYS A 21 -9.49 -27.30 -29.51
CA CYS A 21 -8.98 -27.42 -30.87
C CYS A 21 -7.44 -27.35 -30.74
N ALA A 22 -6.76 -28.48 -30.62
CA ALA A 22 -6.20 -29.24 -31.74
C ALA A 22 -5.16 -28.43 -32.56
N ILE A 23 -3.89 -28.54 -32.18
CA ILE A 23 -2.76 -28.48 -33.13
C ILE A 23 -1.90 -29.72 -32.86
N ASP A 24 -1.80 -30.54 -33.90
CA ASP A 24 -1.15 -31.86 -33.93
C ASP A 24 0.14 -31.73 -34.76
N LYS A 25 1.20 -32.41 -34.28
CA LYS A 25 2.34 -32.97 -35.05
C LYS A 25 3.41 -32.02 -35.62
N LYS A 26 4.72 -32.31 -35.55
CA LYS A 26 5.41 -33.61 -35.73
C LYS A 26 6.93 -33.49 -35.44
N ILE A 27 7.54 -34.62 -35.02
CA ILE A 27 8.89 -35.14 -35.42
C ILE A 27 10.12 -34.54 -34.68
N THR A 28 11.09 -35.27 -34.08
CA THR A 28 11.58 -36.67 -34.22
C THR A 28 12.39 -37.12 -32.99
N ASP A 29 12.21 -38.39 -32.63
CA ASP A 29 13.19 -39.47 -32.32
C ASP A 29 14.38 -39.38 -31.34
N ASN A 30 14.37 -40.44 -30.52
CA ASN A 30 15.45 -41.37 -30.13
C ASN A 30 16.51 -40.93 -29.09
N ARG A 31 16.46 -41.59 -27.92
CA ARG A 31 17.38 -42.71 -27.60
C ARG A 31 17.02 -43.40 -26.26
N ASN A 32 16.87 -44.72 -26.36
CA ASN A 32 17.28 -45.82 -25.48
C ASN A 32 17.23 -45.66 -23.95
N THR A 33 16.31 -46.44 -23.37
CA THR A 33 16.53 -47.52 -22.39
C THR A 33 17.81 -47.50 -21.56
N GLU A 34 17.66 -47.43 -20.25
CA GLU A 34 18.15 -48.45 -19.32
C GLU A 34 17.31 -48.42 -18.03
N VAL A 35 16.91 -49.62 -17.62
CA VAL A 35 16.07 -49.93 -16.46
C VAL A 35 17.03 -50.33 -15.34
N GLU A 36 17.02 -49.62 -14.21
CA GLU A 36 17.51 -50.18 -12.95
C GLU A 36 16.42 -50.06 -11.89
N GLU A 37 15.87 -51.21 -11.55
CA GLU A 37 15.08 -51.45 -10.34
C GLU A 37 15.99 -51.29 -9.12
N TYR A 38 15.66 -50.35 -8.24
CA TYR A 38 16.11 -50.41 -6.86
C TYR A 38 14.90 -50.42 -5.94
N ASN A 39 14.61 -51.61 -5.42
CA ASN A 39 13.86 -51.83 -4.20
C ASN A 39 14.59 -51.12 -3.05
N ASN A 40 13.87 -50.32 -2.27
CA ASN A 40 14.24 -50.17 -0.86
C ASN A 40 13.00 -49.96 0.00
N GLU A 41 13.07 -50.62 1.14
CA GLU A 41 11.97 -50.96 2.03
C GLU A 41 11.40 -49.72 2.72
N THR A 42 10.07 -49.70 2.79
CA THR A 42 9.27 -48.78 3.59
C THR A 42 9.55 -49.01 5.06
N LEU A 43 10.29 -48.11 5.71
CA LEU A 43 10.40 -48.03 7.16
C LEU A 43 9.42 -46.95 7.66
N SER A 44 8.23 -47.37 8.05
CA SER A 44 7.26 -46.51 8.73
C SER A 44 7.68 -46.31 10.18
N VAL A 45 8.23 -45.13 10.48
CA VAL A 45 8.43 -44.68 11.87
C VAL A 45 7.23 -43.80 12.23
N GLU A 46 6.35 -44.34 13.06
CA GLU A 46 5.29 -43.58 13.71
C GLU A 46 5.95 -42.67 14.76
N TYR A 47 6.05 -41.38 14.44
CA TYR A 47 6.32 -40.34 15.43
C TYR A 47 4.98 -39.80 15.91
N GLU A 48 4.62 -40.08 17.16
CA GLU A 48 3.58 -39.35 17.87
C GLU A 48 4.13 -37.95 18.19
N GLU A 49 3.85 -37.00 17.29
CA GLU A 49 4.12 -35.59 17.49
C GLU A 49 3.07 -35.03 18.46
N GLN A 50 3.42 -34.98 19.75
CA GLN A 50 2.68 -34.19 20.72
C GLN A 50 2.96 -32.71 20.43
N SER A 51 2.11 -32.10 19.61
CA SER A 51 2.06 -30.64 19.44
C SER A 51 1.50 -30.04 20.73
N GLU A 52 2.38 -29.61 21.63
CA GLU A 52 2.03 -28.63 22.65
C GLU A 52 1.61 -27.35 21.91
N ILE A 53 0.32 -27.06 21.93
CA ILE A 53 -0.23 -25.77 21.49
C ILE A 53 0.26 -24.76 22.53
N SER A 54 1.36 -24.05 22.23
CA SER A 54 1.68 -22.82 22.95
C SER A 54 0.56 -21.84 22.64
N THR A 55 -0.22 -21.50 23.64
CA THR A 55 -1.03 -20.28 23.61
C THR A 55 -0.03 -19.15 23.78
N ASP A 56 0.54 -18.70 22.66
CA ASP A 56 1.40 -17.53 22.63
C ASP A 56 0.61 -16.37 23.24
N GLU A 57 1.05 -15.91 24.42
CA GLU A 57 0.51 -14.73 25.06
C GLU A 57 0.86 -13.55 24.16
N GLU A 58 -0.10 -13.11 23.33
CA GLU A 58 0.04 -11.91 22.51
C GLU A 58 0.41 -10.74 23.44
N GLU A 59 1.63 -10.23 23.27
CA GLU A 59 2.14 -9.11 24.05
C GLU A 59 1.29 -7.89 23.75
N LYS A 60 0.54 -7.42 24.75
CA LYS A 60 -0.33 -6.25 24.58
C LYS A 60 0.50 -5.03 24.25
N VAL A 61 0.13 -4.36 23.17
CA VAL A 61 0.74 -3.10 22.73
C VAL A 61 0.50 -2.02 23.79
N GLU A 62 1.56 -1.57 24.46
CA GLU A 62 1.53 -0.43 25.39
C GLU A 62 1.56 0.90 24.61
N ILE A 63 0.51 1.17 23.83
CA ILE A 63 0.25 2.51 23.30
C ILE A 63 -1.03 3.02 23.96
N GLU A 64 -0.93 4.14 24.66
CA GLU A 64 -2.07 4.86 25.20
C GLU A 64 -2.04 6.31 24.71
N CYS A 65 -3.04 6.68 23.92
CA CYS A 65 -3.37 8.06 23.62
C CYS A 65 -4.52 8.55 24.52
N GLU A 66 -4.90 9.82 24.39
CA GLU A 66 -5.96 10.43 25.20
C GLU A 66 -7.38 9.99 24.79
N ASP A 67 -7.53 9.35 23.62
CA ASP A 67 -8.80 8.95 23.04
C ASP A 67 -9.07 7.45 23.24
N ALA A 68 -10.12 7.13 24.00
CA ALA A 68 -10.46 5.77 24.36
C ALA A 68 -10.92 4.92 23.17
N ASP A 69 -11.58 5.52 22.17
CA ASP A 69 -12.05 4.80 21.00
C ASP A 69 -10.86 4.45 20.09
N VAL A 70 -9.89 5.35 19.97
CA VAL A 70 -8.63 5.09 19.25
C VAL A 70 -7.80 4.02 19.97
N ASN A 71 -7.66 4.09 21.30
CA ASN A 71 -6.93 3.06 22.05
C ASN A 71 -7.55 1.66 21.92
N ALA A 72 -8.89 1.59 21.90
CA ALA A 72 -9.60 0.34 21.67
C ALA A 72 -9.27 -0.22 20.28
N GLU A 73 -9.27 0.62 19.25
CA GLU A 73 -8.96 0.20 17.88
C GLU A 73 -7.49 -0.20 17.69
N ILE A 74 -6.55 0.53 18.31
CA ILE A 74 -5.12 0.19 18.34
C ILE A 74 -4.95 -1.22 18.92
N SER A 75 -5.57 -1.49 20.07
CA SER A 75 -5.47 -2.78 20.75
C SER A 75 -6.01 -3.94 19.91
N ASN A 76 -6.95 -3.68 19.00
CA ASN A 76 -7.52 -4.69 18.12
C ASN A 76 -6.72 -4.88 16.82
N THR A 77 -5.96 -3.87 16.38
CA THR A 77 -5.40 -3.81 15.03
C THR A 77 -3.87 -3.94 15.02
N VAL A 78 -3.18 -3.32 15.97
CA VAL A 78 -1.71 -3.31 16.01
C VAL A 78 -1.25 -4.58 16.70
N LEU A 79 -0.56 -5.44 15.95
CA LEU A 79 0.03 -6.68 16.46
C LEU A 79 1.56 -6.53 16.43
N LEU A 80 2.17 -6.56 17.62
CA LEU A 80 3.62 -6.57 17.77
C LEU A 80 4.07 -8.01 18.06
N ASP A 81 4.66 -8.64 17.06
CA ASP A 81 5.30 -9.94 17.18
C ASP A 81 6.78 -9.81 17.55
N GLU A 82 7.43 -10.95 17.81
CA GLU A 82 8.87 -10.99 18.09
C GLU A 82 9.64 -10.37 16.92
N GLY A 83 10.27 -9.24 17.17
CA GLY A 83 11.05 -8.53 16.16
C GLY A 83 10.53 -7.14 15.84
N LYS A 84 9.30 -6.79 16.24
CA LYS A 84 8.72 -5.45 16.03
C LYS A 84 8.78 -4.58 17.28
N LYS A 85 8.79 -3.26 17.07
CA LYS A 85 8.68 -2.23 18.10
C LYS A 85 7.95 -1.01 17.56
N ILE A 86 7.34 -0.24 18.45
CA ILE A 86 6.83 1.09 18.10
C ILE A 86 8.03 2.04 17.96
N GLU A 87 8.10 2.74 16.83
CA GLU A 87 9.09 3.80 16.61
C GLU A 87 8.56 5.13 17.16
N HIS A 88 7.31 5.46 16.81
CA HIS A 88 6.60 6.62 17.33
C HIS A 88 5.08 6.42 17.23
N ALA A 89 4.33 7.21 18.00
CA ALA A 89 2.87 7.25 17.97
C ALA A 89 2.38 8.67 18.31
N GLU A 90 1.65 9.31 17.40
CA GLU A 90 1.28 10.72 17.54
C GLU A 90 -0.02 11.11 16.79
N TRP A 91 -0.59 12.25 17.17
CA TRP A 91 -1.65 12.89 16.40
C TRP A 91 -1.02 13.67 15.26
N VAL A 92 -1.46 13.40 14.03
CA VAL A 92 -0.92 14.04 12.81
C VAL A 92 -1.41 15.48 12.67
N ASP A 93 -2.59 15.78 13.22
CA ASP A 93 -3.21 17.10 13.12
C ASP A 93 -3.64 17.67 14.49
N GLU A 94 -3.75 19.00 14.55
CA GLU A 94 -4.11 19.70 15.79
C GLU A 94 -5.52 19.35 16.29
N GLU A 95 -6.41 18.96 15.38
CA GLU A 95 -7.78 18.57 15.68
C GLU A 95 -7.89 17.17 16.28
N GLN A 96 -6.77 16.44 16.36
CA GLN A 96 -6.70 15.06 16.85
C GLN A 96 -7.72 14.18 16.11
N SER A 97 -7.70 14.26 14.78
CA SER A 97 -8.61 13.52 13.90
C SER A 97 -7.93 12.38 13.17
N LEU A 98 -6.59 12.37 13.08
CA LEU A 98 -5.79 11.24 12.62
C LEU A 98 -4.68 10.89 13.62
N TYR A 99 -4.71 9.66 14.15
CA TYR A 99 -3.62 9.12 14.97
C TYR A 99 -2.75 8.18 14.13
N HIS A 100 -1.43 8.35 14.21
CA HIS A 100 -0.44 7.57 13.48
C HIS A 100 0.41 6.76 14.46
N VAL A 101 0.61 5.48 14.15
CA VAL A 101 1.51 4.58 14.87
C VAL A 101 2.49 3.98 13.85
N SER A 102 3.76 4.29 14.02
CA SER A 102 4.85 3.75 13.20
C SER A 102 5.49 2.55 13.88
N VAL A 103 5.68 1.47 13.12
CA VAL A 103 6.26 0.22 13.60
C VAL A 103 7.54 -0.09 12.83
N GLY A 104 8.58 -0.46 13.57
CA GLY A 104 9.88 -0.81 13.02
C GLY A 104 10.46 -2.08 13.62
N ARG A 105 11.62 -2.47 13.11
CA ARG A 105 12.38 -3.64 13.56
C ARG A 105 13.10 -3.35 14.87
N THR A 106 13.18 -4.35 15.72
CA THR A 106 14.04 -4.36 16.91
C THR A 106 15.52 -4.54 16.57
N LYS A 107 15.82 -5.18 15.42
CA LYS A 107 17.17 -5.50 14.96
C LYS A 107 17.40 -4.97 13.55
N GLU A 108 18.59 -4.44 13.32
CA GLU A 108 19.00 -3.98 11.99
C GLU A 108 19.26 -5.17 11.06
N GLU A 109 18.64 -5.10 9.88
CA GLU A 109 18.87 -6.02 8.78
C GLU A 109 19.51 -5.24 7.63
N PRO A 110 20.76 -5.55 7.22
CA PRO A 110 21.54 -4.71 6.30
C PRO A 110 20.85 -4.42 4.97
N ASP A 111 20.03 -5.36 4.49
CA ASP A 111 19.33 -5.24 3.22
C ASP A 111 17.85 -4.85 3.37
N GLU A 112 17.41 -4.37 4.54
CA GLU A 112 16.02 -3.98 4.78
C GLU A 112 15.91 -2.63 5.48
N TYR A 113 14.70 -2.04 5.43
CA TYR A 113 14.38 -0.85 6.21
C TYR A 113 14.20 -1.20 7.68
N MET A 114 14.60 -0.28 8.57
CA MET A 114 14.27 -0.37 9.99
C MET A 114 12.77 -0.19 10.19
N HIS A 115 12.19 0.80 9.50
CA HIS A 115 10.75 1.00 9.44
C HIS A 115 10.07 -0.16 8.67
N LEU A 116 8.92 -0.63 9.15
CA LEU A 116 8.20 -1.80 8.60
C LEU A 116 6.83 -1.44 8.04
N GLU A 117 6.01 -0.78 8.84
CA GLU A 117 4.60 -0.57 8.57
C GLU A 117 4.07 0.57 9.42
N ASP A 118 3.04 1.22 8.90
CA ASP A 118 2.29 2.28 9.58
C ASP A 118 0.85 1.84 9.82
N TYR A 119 0.32 2.28 10.95
CA TYR A 119 -1.09 2.16 11.29
C TYR A 119 -1.67 3.55 11.50
N PHE A 120 -2.81 3.79 10.87
CA PHE A 120 -3.55 5.05 10.93
C PHE A 120 -4.92 4.80 11.52
N PHE A 121 -5.36 5.69 12.40
CA PHE A 121 -6.66 5.64 13.07
C PHE A 121 -7.35 7.00 12.90
N ALA A 122 -8.21 7.09 11.89
CA ALA A 122 -8.90 8.31 11.54
C ALA A 122 -10.31 8.36 12.15
N LYS A 123 -10.70 9.53 12.66
CA LYS A 123 -12.01 9.76 13.29
C LYS A 123 -13.00 10.29 12.26
N GLU A 124 -13.79 9.38 11.70
CA GLU A 124 -14.75 9.69 10.64
C GLU A 124 -16.18 9.41 11.08
N ASN A 125 -17.05 10.41 10.98
CA ASN A 125 -18.49 10.29 11.27
C ASN A 125 -18.82 9.62 12.62
N GLY A 126 -18.01 9.89 13.65
CA GLY A 126 -18.18 9.32 15.00
C GLY A 126 -17.72 7.88 15.14
N LYS A 127 -16.87 7.39 14.23
CA LYS A 127 -16.21 6.08 14.29
C LYS A 127 -14.71 6.25 14.06
N VAL A 128 -13.94 5.25 14.48
CA VAL A 128 -12.53 5.14 14.13
C VAL A 128 -12.41 4.21 12.92
N ILE A 129 -11.70 4.66 11.89
CA ILE A 129 -11.35 3.89 10.69
C ILE A 129 -9.86 3.60 10.77
N SER A 130 -9.51 2.31 10.75
CA SER A 130 -8.13 1.87 10.74
C SER A 130 -7.62 1.65 9.32
N LEU A 131 -6.41 2.12 9.02
CA LEU A 131 -5.67 1.77 7.81
C LEU A 131 -4.30 1.23 8.21
N LYS A 132 -3.91 0.09 7.62
CA LYS A 132 -2.56 -0.45 7.72
C LYS A 132 -1.83 -0.23 6.39
N VAL A 133 -0.61 0.29 6.46
CA VAL A 133 0.26 0.52 5.31
C VAL A 133 1.53 -0.31 5.47
N ASP A 134 1.78 -1.16 4.48
CA ASP A 134 3.04 -1.90 4.32
C ASP A 134 3.89 -1.30 3.19
N TYR A 135 5.19 -1.56 3.26
CA TYR A 135 6.16 -1.11 2.27
C TYR A 135 6.87 -2.29 1.62
N PRO A 136 7.19 -2.21 0.32
CA PRO A 136 8.01 -3.22 -0.33
C PRO A 136 9.42 -3.24 0.27
N SER A 137 10.06 -4.42 0.26
CA SER A 137 11.47 -4.59 0.64
C SER A 137 12.41 -3.69 -0.18
N LYS A 138 13.58 -3.33 0.36
CA LYS A 138 14.65 -2.64 -0.41
C LYS A 138 15.05 -3.38 -1.68
N LYS A 139 14.83 -4.71 -1.73
CA LYS A 139 15.14 -5.59 -2.87
C LYS A 139 14.04 -5.59 -3.94
N ALA A 140 12.90 -4.97 -3.67
CA ALA A 140 11.80 -4.88 -4.62
C ALA A 140 12.17 -4.02 -5.85
N SER A 141 11.36 -4.15 -6.90
CA SER A 141 11.50 -3.28 -8.07
C SER A 141 11.17 -1.84 -7.70
N ARG A 142 11.83 -0.88 -8.35
CA ARG A 142 11.47 0.55 -8.24
C ARG A 142 10.06 0.85 -8.74
N ASP A 143 9.47 -0.05 -9.52
CA ASP A 143 8.10 0.06 -10.03
C ASP A 143 7.05 -0.54 -9.05
N SER A 144 7.50 -1.04 -7.90
CA SER A 144 6.61 -1.54 -6.84
C SER A 144 5.83 -0.38 -6.21
N ASP A 145 4.56 -0.60 -5.93
CA ASP A 145 3.70 0.34 -5.21
C ASP A 145 4.37 0.71 -3.88
N ARG A 146 4.41 2.01 -3.56
CA ARG A 146 5.01 2.56 -2.33
C ARG A 146 6.50 2.25 -2.21
N TYR A 147 7.22 2.17 -3.33
CA TYR A 147 8.67 2.00 -3.29
C TYR A 147 9.33 3.13 -2.51
N VAL A 148 10.07 2.76 -1.45
CA VAL A 148 10.73 3.72 -0.56
C VAL A 148 12.09 4.12 -1.13
N PHE A 149 12.23 5.41 -1.44
CA PHE A 149 13.44 6.04 -1.95
C PHE A 149 14.42 6.41 -0.82
N GLU A 150 15.54 7.04 -1.19
CA GLU A 150 16.56 7.47 -0.23
C GLU A 150 16.03 8.61 0.66
N ALA A 151 16.60 8.78 1.85
CA ALA A 151 16.21 9.85 2.78
C ALA A 151 14.69 9.91 3.04
N CYS A 152 14.08 8.75 3.26
CA CYS A 152 12.69 8.63 3.67
C CYS A 152 12.60 8.63 5.21
N ASP A 153 11.81 9.55 5.74
CA ASP A 153 11.41 9.69 7.14
C ASP A 153 10.00 9.16 7.40
N PHE A 154 9.24 8.84 6.34
CA PHE A 154 7.83 8.46 6.42
C PHE A 154 6.96 9.57 7.03
N ASP A 155 7.34 10.83 6.80
CA ASP A 155 6.54 11.99 7.20
C ASP A 155 5.11 11.87 6.64
N VAL A 156 4.13 12.17 7.49
CA VAL A 156 2.71 12.05 7.18
C VAL A 156 2.05 13.42 7.16
N GLU A 157 1.25 13.67 6.13
CA GLU A 157 0.35 14.83 6.04
C GLU A 157 -1.10 14.35 6.01
N TYR A 158 -1.98 15.07 6.72
CA TYR A 158 -3.43 14.83 6.71
C TYR A 158 -4.15 16.01 6.06
N VAL A 159 -4.41 15.91 4.76
CA VAL A 159 -4.77 17.03 3.89
C VAL A 159 -5.68 16.58 2.75
N ASP A 160 -6.60 17.43 2.31
CA ASP A 160 -7.55 17.15 1.21
C ASP A 160 -6.82 17.24 -0.15
N VAL A 161 -6.45 16.09 -0.73
CA VAL A 161 -5.83 16.01 -2.06
C VAL A 161 -6.84 15.66 -3.16
N SER A 162 -8.05 15.26 -2.78
CA SER A 162 -9.16 14.96 -3.70
C SER A 162 -10.07 16.18 -3.99
N PHE A 163 -9.94 17.24 -3.21
CA PHE A 163 -10.72 18.49 -3.23
C PHE A 163 -12.22 18.32 -2.93
N ASP A 164 -12.58 17.27 -2.19
CA ASP A 164 -13.96 16.92 -1.84
C ASP A 164 -14.39 17.44 -0.45
N GLY A 165 -13.47 18.03 0.30
CA GLY A 165 -13.66 18.55 1.65
C GLY A 165 -13.37 17.56 2.77
N HIS A 166 -12.97 16.32 2.45
CA HIS A 166 -12.44 15.33 3.39
C HIS A 166 -10.91 15.30 3.31
N LYS A 167 -10.26 15.13 4.47
CA LYS A 167 -8.80 15.00 4.52
C LYS A 167 -8.40 13.59 4.13
N ASP A 168 -7.31 13.51 3.38
CA ASP A 168 -6.68 12.28 2.91
C ASP A 168 -5.33 12.09 3.59
N ILE A 169 -4.79 10.87 3.57
CA ILE A 169 -3.50 10.54 4.17
C ILE A 169 -2.44 10.54 3.08
N VAL A 170 -1.42 11.39 3.22
CA VAL A 170 -0.27 11.45 2.32
C VAL A 170 0.98 11.08 3.09
N ILE A 171 1.79 10.18 2.55
CA ILE A 171 3.00 9.66 3.23
C ILE A 171 4.22 9.87 2.33
N SER A 172 5.28 10.45 2.89
CA SER A 172 6.59 10.58 2.27
C SER A 172 7.17 9.20 1.96
N LEU A 173 7.56 8.99 0.71
CA LEU A 173 8.34 7.82 0.26
C LEU A 173 9.81 8.19 0.05
N GLY A 174 10.24 9.34 0.56
CA GLY A 174 11.61 9.85 0.44
C GLY A 174 11.90 10.56 -0.88
N SER A 175 13.18 10.66 -1.20
CA SER A 175 13.69 11.49 -2.28
C SER A 175 14.65 10.76 -3.21
N GLN A 176 14.57 11.09 -4.49
CA GLN A 176 15.56 10.72 -5.49
C GLN A 176 16.70 11.75 -5.48
N SER A 177 17.77 11.43 -4.75
CA SER A 177 18.88 12.34 -4.42
C SER A 177 19.49 13.09 -5.61
N SER A 178 19.60 12.46 -6.77
CA SER A 178 20.21 13.08 -7.97
C SER A 178 19.27 14.03 -8.76
N SER A 179 17.96 13.89 -8.60
CA SER A 179 16.95 14.67 -9.34
C SER A 179 16.24 15.71 -8.48
N GLY A 180 16.40 15.66 -7.15
CA GLY A 180 15.68 16.53 -6.21
C GLY A 180 14.17 16.29 -6.24
N MET A 181 13.76 15.06 -6.52
CA MET A 181 12.35 14.66 -6.57
C MET A 181 12.00 13.98 -5.26
N SER A 182 11.12 14.58 -4.46
CA SER A 182 10.44 13.92 -3.36
C SER A 182 9.20 13.20 -3.88
N VAL A 183 8.97 11.98 -3.41
CA VAL A 183 7.89 11.09 -3.86
C VAL A 183 7.00 10.76 -2.66
N TYR A 184 5.71 10.61 -2.90
CA TYR A 184 4.70 10.42 -1.87
C TYR A 184 3.67 9.40 -2.36
N CYS A 185 3.05 8.65 -1.45
CA CYS A 185 1.81 7.94 -1.72
C CYS A 185 0.63 8.65 -1.05
N ALA A 186 -0.57 8.44 -1.60
CA ALA A 186 -1.80 8.96 -1.02
C ALA A 186 -2.84 7.87 -0.84
N TYR A 187 -3.60 7.99 0.24
CA TYR A 187 -4.80 7.22 0.52
C TYR A 187 -5.96 8.18 0.65
N VAL A 188 -6.87 8.14 -0.33
CA VAL A 188 -8.00 9.07 -0.43
C VAL A 188 -9.22 8.46 0.26
N TYR A 189 -9.95 9.27 1.03
CA TYR A 189 -11.15 8.81 1.70
C TYR A 189 -12.32 8.67 0.72
N GLU A 190 -12.73 7.44 0.42
CA GLU A 190 -13.81 7.13 -0.52
C GLU A 190 -14.76 6.11 0.09
N ASP A 191 -16.07 6.35 -0.02
CA ASP A 191 -17.11 5.40 0.38
C ASP A 191 -16.97 4.81 1.80
N GLY A 192 -16.33 5.55 2.72
CA GLY A 192 -16.14 5.15 4.11
C GLY A 192 -14.84 4.41 4.41
N GLU A 193 -13.88 4.41 3.49
CA GLU A 193 -12.56 3.80 3.67
C GLU A 193 -11.44 4.63 3.00
N TYR A 194 -10.20 4.41 3.41
CA TYR A 194 -9.03 5.06 2.78
C TYR A 194 -8.48 4.16 1.67
N VAL A 195 -8.51 4.66 0.44
CA VAL A 195 -8.17 3.92 -0.78
C VAL A 195 -6.85 4.42 -1.35
N TYR A 196 -5.88 3.51 -1.48
CA TYR A 196 -4.58 3.82 -2.09
C TYR A 196 -4.72 4.31 -3.54
N LYS A 197 -4.04 5.41 -3.88
CA LYS A 197 -4.04 6.02 -5.22
C LYS A 197 -2.65 5.96 -5.84
N LYS A 198 -2.42 4.92 -6.64
CA LYS A 198 -1.13 4.72 -7.34
C LYS A 198 -0.73 5.90 -8.21
N THR A 199 -1.67 6.54 -8.90
CA THR A 199 -1.38 7.69 -9.77
C THR A 199 -0.82 8.91 -9.03
N PHE A 200 -0.99 8.99 -7.70
CA PHE A 200 -0.39 10.05 -6.90
C PHE A 200 1.15 9.95 -6.83
N GLU A 201 1.72 8.74 -6.89
CA GLU A 201 3.18 8.54 -6.85
C GLU A 201 3.89 9.12 -8.09
N GLU A 202 3.15 9.38 -9.18
CA GLU A 202 3.66 10.03 -10.38
C GLU A 202 3.85 11.55 -10.22
N ILE A 203 3.39 12.13 -9.10
CA ILE A 203 3.41 13.56 -8.81
C ILE A 203 4.57 13.89 -7.87
N SER A 204 5.77 14.04 -8.43
CA SER A 204 6.94 14.42 -7.63
C SER A 204 6.84 15.86 -7.11
N ASN A 205 7.36 16.11 -5.91
CA ASN A 205 7.37 17.42 -5.26
C ASN A 205 5.98 18.07 -5.29
N TYR A 206 4.96 17.32 -4.87
CA TYR A 206 3.57 17.72 -5.02
C TYR A 206 3.29 19.04 -4.27
N ARG A 207 2.36 19.83 -4.80
CA ARG A 207 1.80 21.02 -4.17
C ARG A 207 0.34 21.14 -4.52
N ILE A 208 -0.47 21.44 -3.50
CA ILE A 208 -1.92 21.63 -3.63
C ILE A 208 -2.21 23.09 -4.02
N ASP A 209 -3.01 23.30 -5.07
CA ASP A 209 -3.59 24.60 -5.44
C ASP A 209 -5.10 24.57 -5.17
N GLU A 210 -5.48 24.84 -3.92
CA GLU A 210 -6.87 24.83 -3.43
C GLU A 210 -7.82 25.70 -4.27
N ASN A 211 -7.33 26.84 -4.77
CA ASN A 211 -8.16 27.77 -5.53
C ASN A 211 -8.57 27.20 -6.89
N LYS A 212 -7.68 26.39 -7.48
CA LYS A 212 -7.90 25.75 -8.78
C LYS A 212 -8.36 24.30 -8.66
N LYS A 213 -8.31 23.72 -7.46
CA LYS A 213 -8.59 22.30 -7.20
C LYS A 213 -7.73 21.36 -8.05
N VAL A 214 -6.43 21.63 -8.06
CA VAL A 214 -5.45 20.82 -8.80
C VAL A 214 -4.23 20.57 -7.95
N ILE A 215 -3.53 19.48 -8.26
CA ILE A 215 -2.21 19.19 -7.71
C ILE A 215 -1.18 19.49 -8.78
N THR A 216 -0.13 20.20 -8.37
CA THR A 216 1.03 20.43 -9.23
C THR A 216 2.19 19.58 -8.77
N GLY A 217 2.98 19.09 -9.72
CA GLY A 217 4.23 18.39 -9.45
C GLY A 217 5.37 19.07 -10.20
N THR A 218 6.58 18.89 -9.70
CA THR A 218 7.78 19.42 -10.34
C THR A 218 8.90 18.41 -10.35
N TYR A 219 9.61 18.32 -11.47
CA TYR A 219 10.80 17.49 -11.56
C TYR A 219 11.80 18.09 -12.55
N ARG A 220 13.06 17.73 -12.35
CA ARG A 220 14.14 18.19 -13.22
C ARG A 220 14.04 17.53 -14.60
N HIS A 221 14.09 18.34 -15.66
CA HIS A 221 14.13 17.85 -17.05
C HIS A 221 15.56 17.80 -17.59
N SER A 222 16.30 18.88 -17.38
CA SER A 222 17.68 19.02 -17.83
C SER A 222 18.51 19.82 -16.81
N TYR A 223 19.72 20.25 -17.17
CA TYR A 223 20.50 21.15 -16.30
C TYR A 223 19.87 22.55 -16.18
N ILE A 224 19.14 22.98 -17.20
CA ILE A 224 18.63 24.35 -17.32
C ILE A 224 17.10 24.42 -17.32
N GLU A 225 16.42 23.28 -17.31
CA GLU A 225 14.95 23.20 -17.35
C GLU A 225 14.41 22.31 -16.24
N HIS A 226 13.22 22.67 -15.77
CA HIS A 226 12.36 21.81 -14.99
C HIS A 226 11.02 21.63 -15.71
N VAL A 227 10.33 20.54 -15.39
CA VAL A 227 8.97 20.32 -15.82
C VAL A 227 8.04 20.67 -14.67
N VAL A 228 6.98 21.40 -14.99
CA VAL A 228 5.79 21.56 -14.15
C VAL A 228 4.69 20.72 -14.75
N VAL A 229 4.10 19.85 -13.94
CA VAL A 229 2.92 19.06 -14.29
C VAL A 229 1.74 19.48 -13.42
N THR A 230 0.54 19.39 -13.96
CA THR A 230 -0.70 19.69 -13.24
C THR A 230 -1.67 18.55 -13.44
N TYR A 231 -2.25 18.08 -12.34
CA TYR A 231 -3.19 16.97 -12.27
C TYR A 231 -4.52 17.44 -11.68
N GLU A 232 -5.61 16.89 -12.21
CA GLU A 232 -6.95 17.00 -11.65
C GLU A 232 -7.33 15.64 -11.05
N TYR A 233 -7.97 15.63 -9.88
CA TYR A 233 -8.53 14.41 -9.32
C TYR A 233 -9.89 14.13 -9.97
N LYS A 234 -9.98 13.04 -10.74
CA LYS A 234 -11.17 12.71 -11.52
C LYS A 234 -11.31 11.21 -11.73
N ASP A 235 -12.55 10.73 -11.63
CA ASP A 235 -12.86 9.31 -11.80
C ASP A 235 -11.98 8.42 -10.89
N ASN A 236 -11.75 8.91 -9.66
CA ASN A 236 -10.96 8.29 -8.59
C ASN A 236 -9.46 8.15 -8.88
N GLU A 237 -8.92 8.95 -9.81
CA GLU A 237 -7.51 8.95 -10.22
C GLU A 237 -6.98 10.37 -10.43
N TYR A 238 -5.66 10.54 -10.32
CA TYR A 238 -4.99 11.80 -10.66
C TYR A 238 -4.67 11.85 -12.15
N VAL A 239 -5.41 12.66 -12.90
CA VAL A 239 -5.31 12.77 -14.35
C VAL A 239 -4.46 13.97 -14.74
N LEU A 240 -3.38 13.74 -15.49
CA LEU A 240 -2.52 14.81 -16.03
C LEU A 240 -3.31 15.70 -16.99
N ILE A 241 -3.41 16.99 -16.69
CA ILE A 241 -4.10 17.98 -17.53
C ILE A 241 -3.15 18.99 -18.19
N SER A 242 -1.98 19.23 -17.62
CA SER A 242 -0.95 20.09 -18.21
C SER A 242 0.46 19.61 -17.91
N LYS A 243 1.37 19.85 -18.87
CA LYS A 243 2.81 19.61 -18.74
C LYS A 243 3.56 20.73 -19.46
N GLU A 244 4.34 21.48 -18.71
CA GLU A 244 5.09 22.64 -19.19
C GLU A 244 6.57 22.47 -18.88
N ILE A 245 7.44 22.76 -19.85
CA ILE A 245 8.89 22.82 -19.65
C ILE A 245 9.25 24.29 -19.41
N VAL A 246 9.86 24.56 -18.26
CA VAL A 246 10.22 25.90 -17.83
C VAL A 246 11.73 26.02 -17.81
N SER A 247 12.25 26.98 -18.57
CA SER A 247 13.68 27.34 -18.57
C SER A 247 14.01 28.17 -17.34
N ASN A 248 15.16 27.87 -16.71
CA ASN A 248 15.68 28.62 -15.58
C ASN A 248 16.31 29.97 -15.99
N TYR A 249 16.38 30.27 -17.29
CA TYR A 249 16.80 31.57 -17.82
C TYR A 249 15.57 32.36 -18.29
N THR A 250 15.32 33.51 -17.66
CA THR A 250 14.49 34.56 -18.26
C THR A 250 15.30 35.21 -19.38
N GLU A 251 14.75 35.28 -20.59
CA GLU A 251 15.30 36.16 -21.65
C GLU A 251 15.34 37.60 -21.09
N GLU A 252 16.55 38.15 -20.91
CA GLU A 252 16.77 39.57 -20.56
C GLU A 252 16.47 40.51 -21.73
#